data_AF-A0A956JC02-F1
#
_entry.id   AF-A0A956JC02-F1
#
_cell.length_a   1.000
_cell.length_b   1.000
_cell.length_c   1.000
_cell.angle_alpha   90.00
_cell.angle_beta   90.00
_cell.angle_gamma   90.00
#
_symmetry.space_group_name_H-M   'P 1'
#
loop_
_entity.id
_entity.type
_entity.pdbx_description
1 polymer ?
#
loop_
_entity_poly.entity_id
_entity_poly.type
_entity_poly.pdbx_seq_one_letter_code
_entity_poly.pdbx_strand_id
1 'polypeptide(L)'
;MMNRRDFLKLSSAAGLCVGGSALLGRAWADGEAAPGQPVGAYTGPLFVMLQATGGWDPTMLCDPKPNLNNSFGAASMAGNIPYASIGADVDAMFSTHYDKMTVINGVDVATNNHEAGRRHTASGRLGAGYPNLAALVAGTHSPESPMAFLTFGGYERTQGTVAPVRDGNANRLAELAFPERINAADETSATYHSEAARGIIADARRERASALLGAQELPRYQHSLDTLMTARTGADQLKLLQEVLPEPSGNADFRKCQLIVAAYKAGIGVAANIAKGGFDTHDDHDNRHRPRMNELAAIVNFLWQEAASQGVEDKLVILVASDFGRTPSYNGDGGKDHWSVSSMIAMGAGIPGNRVVGKTSDGHTLMPLDPTDLTQSVDNDEDGVRITPMHVHRALRRVLDVEGSDNDTLFPLGTDEEDLPIFG
;
A
#
# COMPACT_ATOMS: atom_id res chain seq x y z
N MET A 1 12.21 21.05 41.11
CA MET A 1 11.52 20.36 39.99
C MET A 1 12.25 20.71 38.71
N MET A 2 12.67 19.71 37.95
CA MET A 2 13.44 19.90 36.72
C MET A 2 12.47 20.16 35.55
N ASN A 3 12.75 21.17 34.72
CA ASN A 3 11.91 21.57 33.58
C ASN A 3 12.23 20.69 32.34
N ARG A 4 11.25 20.47 31.46
CA ARG A 4 11.36 19.74 30.18
C ARG A 4 12.60 20.12 29.35
N ARG A 5 13.01 21.39 29.30
CA ARG A 5 14.23 21.85 28.62
C ARG A 5 15.52 21.38 29.30
N ASP A 6 15.53 21.29 30.63
CA ASP A 6 16.69 20.82 31.38
C ASP A 6 16.83 19.29 31.27
N PHE A 7 15.70 18.57 31.24
CA PHE A 7 15.67 17.13 30.95
C PHE A 7 16.18 16.82 29.54
N LEU A 8 15.70 17.53 28.51
CA LEU A 8 16.14 17.32 27.12
C LEU A 8 17.63 17.65 26.92
N LYS A 9 18.15 18.68 27.58
CA LYS A 9 19.59 18.99 27.57
C LYS A 9 20.41 17.90 28.23
N LEU A 10 19.94 17.35 29.35
CA LEU A 10 20.61 16.25 30.04
C LEU A 10 20.63 14.97 29.19
N SER A 11 19.51 14.65 28.53
CA SER A 11 19.39 13.50 27.62
C SER A 11 20.29 13.64 26.38
N SER A 12 20.40 14.85 25.83
CA SER A 12 21.32 15.13 24.70
C SER A 12 22.80 15.04 25.09
N ALA A 13 23.14 15.38 26.34
CA ALA A 13 24.51 15.28 26.85
C ALA A 13 24.90 13.83 27.22
N ALA A 14 23.91 12.98 27.50
CA ALA A 14 24.10 11.58 27.87
C ALA A 14 23.99 10.58 26.69
N GLY A 15 23.72 11.05 25.47
CA GLY A 15 23.55 10.17 24.30
C GLY A 15 22.29 9.29 24.35
N LEU A 16 21.34 9.60 25.22
CA LEU A 16 20.08 8.86 25.35
C LEU A 16 19.04 9.46 24.39
N CYS A 17 18.78 8.76 23.29
CA CYS A 17 17.61 9.00 22.46
C CYS A 17 16.35 8.67 23.27
N VAL A 18 15.70 9.66 23.86
CA VAL A 18 14.34 9.52 24.40
C VAL A 18 13.38 9.82 23.25
N GLY A 19 13.13 8.81 22.42
CA GLY A 19 11.99 8.80 21.49
C GLY A 19 10.71 8.71 22.31
N GLY A 20 10.00 9.83 22.43
CA GLY A 20 8.78 9.92 23.22
C GLY A 20 7.75 10.76 22.48
N SER A 21 7.03 10.12 21.56
CA SER A 21 5.80 10.67 20.97
C SER A 21 4.78 10.84 22.09
N ALA A 22 4.50 12.09 22.46
CA ALA A 22 3.47 12.43 23.41
C ALA A 22 2.18 12.79 22.68
N LEU A 23 1.21 11.87 22.77
CA LEU A 23 -0.22 12.11 22.95
C LEU A 23 -0.92 13.02 21.93
N LEU A 24 -1.40 12.42 20.84
CA LEU A 24 -2.78 12.48 20.33
C LEU A 24 -2.82 11.63 19.02
N GLY A 25 -3.55 10.51 19.05
CA GLY A 25 -3.60 9.51 17.97
C GLY A 25 -3.03 8.15 18.41
N ARG A 26 -3.82 7.36 19.16
CA ARG A 26 -3.48 5.98 19.58
C ARG A 26 -4.69 5.07 19.41
N ALA A 27 -5.24 4.97 18.20
CA ALA A 27 -6.35 4.04 17.97
C ALA A 27 -5.87 2.59 17.75
N TRP A 28 -4.61 2.39 17.36
CA TRP A 28 -4.09 1.06 16.97
C TRP A 28 -2.87 0.59 17.77
N ALA A 29 -2.26 1.47 18.57
CA ALA A 29 -1.00 1.22 19.28
C ALA A 29 -1.14 0.44 20.60
N ASP A 30 -2.37 0.11 21.03
CA ASP A 30 -2.63 -0.62 22.29
C ASP A 30 -3.06 -2.09 22.05
N GLY A 31 -2.93 -2.61 20.81
CA GLY A 31 -3.20 -4.02 20.50
C GLY A 31 -2.05 -4.92 20.94
N GLU A 32 -2.34 -5.97 21.72
CA GLU A 32 -1.37 -7.06 21.91
C GLU A 32 -1.16 -7.82 20.60
N ALA A 33 0.10 -8.16 20.28
CA ALA A 33 0.44 -9.00 19.14
C ALA A 33 -0.35 -10.32 19.19
N ALA A 34 -0.80 -10.82 18.04
CA ALA A 34 -1.55 -12.06 17.99
C ALA A 34 -0.68 -13.25 18.46
N PRO A 35 -1.27 -14.31 19.05
CA PRO A 35 -0.52 -15.50 19.44
C PRO A 35 0.33 -16.04 18.27
N GLY A 36 1.64 -16.22 18.50
CA GLY A 36 2.59 -16.69 17.48
C GLY A 36 3.32 -15.58 16.72
N GLN A 37 2.93 -14.31 16.88
CA GLN A 37 3.66 -13.18 16.28
C GLN A 37 4.85 -12.72 17.14
N PRO A 38 5.85 -12.05 16.55
CA PRO A 38 6.94 -11.42 17.31
C PRO A 38 6.41 -10.40 18.34
N VAL A 39 7.12 -10.26 19.47
CA VAL A 39 6.82 -9.21 20.45
C VAL A 39 6.98 -7.84 19.78
N GLY A 40 5.96 -6.99 19.90
CA GLY A 40 5.92 -5.68 19.25
C GLY A 40 5.56 -5.73 17.77
N ALA A 41 5.00 -6.83 17.27
CA ALA A 41 4.44 -6.90 15.92
C ALA A 41 3.38 -5.81 15.70
N TYR A 42 3.33 -5.31 14.47
CA TYR A 42 2.39 -4.28 14.07
C TYR A 42 0.94 -4.82 14.02
N THR A 43 0.02 -4.12 14.69
CA THR A 43 -1.40 -4.50 14.82
C THR A 43 -2.37 -3.57 14.09
N GLY A 44 -1.85 -2.51 13.47
CA GLY A 44 -2.63 -1.57 12.68
C GLY A 44 -3.06 -2.13 11.32
N PRO A 45 -3.71 -1.33 10.46
CA PRO A 45 -4.20 -1.80 9.16
C PRO A 45 -3.10 -2.32 8.23
N LEU A 46 -3.38 -3.40 7.51
CA LEU A 46 -2.60 -3.88 6.36
C LEU A 46 -2.95 -3.01 5.15
N PHE A 47 -2.02 -2.16 4.71
CA PHE A 47 -2.25 -1.29 3.56
C PHE A 47 -1.72 -1.88 2.25
N VAL A 48 -2.56 -1.97 1.22
CA VAL A 48 -2.18 -2.43 -0.12
C VAL A 48 -2.55 -1.39 -1.18
N MET A 49 -1.55 -0.89 -1.90
CA MET A 49 -1.78 -0.02 -3.05
C MET A 49 -1.76 -0.81 -4.36
N LEU A 50 -2.86 -0.80 -5.11
CA LEU A 50 -2.97 -1.36 -6.45
C LEU A 50 -2.83 -0.25 -7.50
N GLN A 51 -1.81 -0.35 -8.35
CA GLN A 51 -1.56 0.61 -9.42
C GLN A 51 -1.93 0.02 -10.78
N ALA A 52 -2.98 0.56 -11.40
CA ALA A 52 -3.36 0.28 -12.77
C ALA A 52 -2.49 1.10 -13.73
N THR A 53 -1.32 0.57 -14.12
CA THR A 53 -0.33 1.36 -14.87
C THR A 53 -0.69 1.51 -16.34
N GLY A 54 -0.58 2.72 -16.85
CA GLY A 54 -0.91 3.05 -18.23
C GLY A 54 -2.20 3.85 -18.38
N GLY A 55 -2.73 4.50 -17.34
CA GLY A 55 -3.94 5.33 -17.44
C GLY A 55 -5.20 4.51 -17.71
N TRP A 56 -5.88 4.06 -16.65
CA TRP A 56 -7.15 3.35 -16.79
C TRP A 56 -8.27 4.27 -17.29
N ASP A 57 -9.39 3.73 -17.73
CA ASP A 57 -10.60 4.46 -18.07
C ASP A 57 -11.64 4.35 -16.94
N PRO A 58 -11.80 5.38 -16.09
CA PRO A 58 -12.83 5.38 -15.05
C PRO A 58 -14.25 5.37 -15.61
N THR A 59 -14.44 5.89 -16.83
CA THR A 59 -15.76 5.96 -17.49
C THR A 59 -16.28 4.59 -17.91
N MET A 60 -15.40 3.59 -17.93
CA MET A 60 -15.71 2.18 -18.14
C MET A 60 -15.57 1.35 -16.84
N LEU A 61 -15.59 1.99 -15.67
CA LEU A 61 -15.50 1.27 -14.38
C LEU A 61 -16.34 1.91 -13.27
N CYS A 62 -15.89 3.01 -12.67
CA CYS A 62 -16.40 3.56 -11.40
C CYS A 62 -16.99 4.97 -11.51
N ASP A 63 -16.87 5.59 -12.69
CA ASP A 63 -17.57 6.81 -13.08
C ASP A 63 -18.32 6.57 -14.41
N PRO A 64 -19.21 5.56 -14.47
CA PRO A 64 -19.68 5.02 -15.75
C PRO A 64 -20.36 6.07 -16.62
N LYS A 65 -19.86 6.26 -17.85
CA LYS A 65 -20.46 7.14 -18.87
C LYS A 65 -20.79 6.32 -20.13
N PRO A 66 -22.03 5.78 -20.27
CA PRO A 66 -22.40 4.96 -21.42
C PRO A 66 -22.26 5.69 -22.76
N ASN A 67 -22.52 7.00 -22.80
CA ASN A 67 -22.41 7.79 -24.02
C ASN A 67 -20.95 8.04 -24.48
N LEU A 68 -19.97 7.68 -23.65
CA LEU A 68 -18.53 7.83 -23.92
C LEU A 68 -17.82 6.48 -24.13
N ASN A 69 -18.56 5.36 -24.13
CA ASN A 69 -18.01 4.02 -24.18
C ASN A 69 -18.86 3.10 -25.05
N ASN A 70 -18.22 2.24 -25.85
CA ASN A 70 -18.94 1.23 -26.62
C ASN A 70 -19.07 -0.11 -25.87
N SER A 71 -18.34 -0.27 -24.76
CA SER A 71 -18.21 -1.55 -24.04
C SER A 71 -19.40 -1.90 -23.13
N PHE A 72 -20.30 -0.96 -22.82
CA PHE A 72 -21.50 -1.18 -22.00
C PHE A 72 -22.61 -0.18 -22.33
N GLY A 73 -23.88 -0.54 -22.07
CA GLY A 73 -25.04 0.29 -22.45
C GLY A 73 -25.66 1.12 -21.33
N ALA A 74 -25.70 0.61 -20.10
CA ALA A 74 -26.21 1.34 -18.93
C ALA A 74 -25.37 0.99 -17.71
N ALA A 75 -25.21 1.94 -16.79
CA ALA A 75 -24.54 1.70 -15.52
C ALA A 75 -25.35 0.73 -14.65
N SER A 76 -24.64 -0.15 -13.95
CA SER A 76 -25.18 -0.95 -12.85
C SER A 76 -24.99 -0.22 -11.52
N MET A 77 -25.66 -0.69 -10.47
CA MET A 77 -25.57 -0.12 -9.13
C MET A 77 -25.21 -1.22 -8.11
N ALA A 78 -24.24 -0.94 -7.25
CA ALA A 78 -23.97 -1.72 -6.04
C ALA A 78 -24.12 -0.79 -4.83
N GLY A 79 -25.23 -0.92 -4.10
CA GLY A 79 -25.65 0.11 -3.14
C GLY A 79 -25.79 1.47 -3.81
N ASN A 80 -25.03 2.45 -3.32
CA ASN A 80 -24.98 3.83 -3.82
C ASN A 80 -23.89 4.03 -4.90
N ILE A 81 -23.14 3.00 -5.26
CA ILE A 81 -21.99 3.11 -6.16
C ILE A 81 -22.43 2.70 -7.58
N PRO A 82 -22.45 3.66 -8.54
CA PRO A 82 -22.63 3.34 -9.94
C PRO A 82 -21.36 2.73 -10.51
N TYR A 83 -21.50 1.70 -11.33
CA TYR A 83 -20.36 1.07 -12.00
C TYR A 83 -20.71 0.50 -13.37
N ALA A 84 -19.71 0.28 -14.22
CA ALA A 84 -19.90 -0.36 -15.52
C ALA A 84 -19.78 -1.89 -15.38
N SER A 85 -20.86 -2.62 -15.69
CA SER A 85 -20.84 -4.09 -15.73
C SER A 85 -20.17 -4.57 -17.01
N ILE A 86 -18.86 -4.82 -16.92
CA ILE A 86 -18.00 -5.15 -18.07
C ILE A 86 -17.27 -6.49 -17.93
N GLY A 87 -17.51 -7.22 -16.84
CA GLY A 87 -16.88 -8.51 -16.57
C GLY A 87 -17.26 -9.06 -15.20
N ALA A 88 -17.19 -10.39 -15.06
CA ALA A 88 -17.65 -11.08 -13.86
C ALA A 88 -16.87 -10.69 -12.59
N ASP A 89 -15.56 -10.44 -12.70
CA ASP A 89 -14.76 -10.02 -11.54
C ASP A 89 -15.02 -8.56 -11.17
N VAL A 90 -15.30 -7.70 -12.16
CA VAL A 90 -15.76 -6.33 -11.91
C VAL A 90 -17.10 -6.37 -11.17
N ASP A 91 -18.07 -7.13 -11.68
CA ASP A 91 -19.37 -7.30 -11.03
C ASP A 91 -19.23 -7.85 -9.61
N ALA A 92 -18.37 -8.86 -9.40
CA ALA A 92 -18.09 -9.43 -8.09
C ALA A 92 -17.45 -8.41 -7.14
N MET A 93 -16.50 -7.61 -7.63
CA MET A 93 -15.82 -6.59 -6.81
C MET A 93 -16.79 -5.56 -6.27
N PHE A 94 -17.67 -5.02 -7.12
CA PHE A 94 -18.68 -4.07 -6.67
C PHE A 94 -19.76 -4.74 -5.83
N SER A 95 -20.37 -5.84 -6.30
CA SER A 95 -21.48 -6.48 -5.58
C SER A 95 -21.10 -7.07 -4.22
N THR A 96 -19.86 -7.54 -4.06
CA THR A 96 -19.39 -8.19 -2.82
C THR A 96 -18.81 -7.19 -1.82
N HIS A 97 -18.23 -6.08 -2.29
CA HIS A 97 -17.43 -5.18 -1.44
C HIS A 97 -17.93 -3.73 -1.41
N TYR A 98 -19.08 -3.41 -2.03
CA TYR A 98 -19.61 -2.04 -2.05
C TYR A 98 -19.75 -1.43 -0.66
N ASP A 99 -20.12 -2.23 0.34
CA ASP A 99 -20.33 -1.84 1.73
C ASP A 99 -19.05 -1.44 2.48
N LYS A 100 -17.89 -1.61 1.83
CA LYS A 100 -16.56 -1.24 2.34
C LYS A 100 -15.80 -0.32 1.38
N MET A 101 -16.46 0.15 0.32
CA MET A 101 -15.87 0.89 -0.79
C MET A 101 -16.27 2.38 -0.76
N THR A 102 -15.28 3.26 -0.91
CA THR A 102 -15.44 4.65 -1.35
C THR A 102 -14.84 4.81 -2.74
N VAL A 103 -15.65 5.25 -3.70
CA VAL A 103 -15.18 5.69 -5.02
C VAL A 103 -14.95 7.21 -4.98
N ILE A 104 -13.81 7.65 -5.49
CA ILE A 104 -13.39 9.06 -5.53
C ILE A 104 -13.28 9.47 -7.00
N ASN A 105 -14.30 10.14 -7.52
CA ASN A 105 -14.39 10.56 -8.91
C ASN A 105 -13.88 11.99 -9.12
N GLY A 106 -13.40 12.29 -10.33
CA GLY A 106 -12.91 13.62 -10.67
C GLY A 106 -11.61 14.01 -9.97
N VAL A 107 -10.70 13.05 -9.79
CA VAL A 107 -9.37 13.32 -9.24
C VAL A 107 -8.52 14.01 -10.31
N ASP A 108 -8.09 15.24 -10.05
CA ASP A 108 -7.16 16.00 -10.88
C ASP A 108 -5.73 15.53 -10.65
N VAL A 109 -5.21 14.78 -11.61
CA VAL A 109 -3.83 14.25 -11.56
C VAL A 109 -2.82 15.28 -12.08
N ALA A 110 -3.27 16.39 -12.68
CA ALA A 110 -2.46 17.51 -13.17
C ALA A 110 -1.35 17.13 -14.18
N THR A 111 -1.37 15.91 -14.72
CA THR A 111 -0.41 15.44 -15.71
C THR A 111 -1.00 14.35 -16.58
N ASN A 112 -0.42 14.20 -17.77
CA ASN A 112 -0.66 13.13 -18.73
C ASN A 112 0.62 12.34 -19.04
N ASN A 113 1.66 12.48 -18.20
CA ASN A 113 2.92 11.74 -18.33
C ASN A 113 2.94 10.55 -17.38
N HIS A 114 3.30 9.36 -17.86
CA HIS A 114 3.24 8.14 -17.05
C HIS A 114 4.11 8.19 -15.79
N GLU A 115 5.35 8.66 -15.88
CA GLU A 115 6.25 8.69 -14.73
C GLU A 115 5.74 9.67 -13.67
N ALA A 116 5.36 10.88 -14.09
CA ALA A 116 4.81 11.88 -13.20
C ALA A 116 3.48 11.45 -12.60
N GLY A 117 2.59 10.84 -13.39
CA GLY A 117 1.29 10.34 -12.97
C GLY A 117 1.40 9.22 -11.94
N ARG A 118 2.19 8.17 -12.24
CA ARG A 118 2.47 7.07 -11.30
C ARG A 118 3.01 7.56 -9.97
N ARG A 119 3.90 8.56 -10.01
CA ARG A 119 4.44 9.17 -8.81
C ARG A 119 3.36 9.94 -8.06
N HIS A 120 2.59 10.77 -8.76
CA HIS A 120 1.58 11.62 -8.15
C HIS A 120 0.52 10.78 -7.44
N THR A 121 -0.01 9.76 -8.09
CA THR A 121 -1.04 8.91 -7.51
C THR A 121 -0.52 7.95 -6.44
N ALA A 122 0.78 7.64 -6.41
CA ALA A 122 1.40 6.80 -5.39
C ALA A 122 1.99 7.52 -4.18
N SER A 123 2.21 8.84 -4.27
CA SER A 123 2.85 9.61 -3.20
C SER A 123 2.08 10.84 -2.74
N GLY A 124 1.01 11.20 -3.46
CA GLY A 124 0.28 12.44 -3.25
C GLY A 124 1.04 13.68 -3.74
N ARG A 125 2.19 13.52 -4.43
CA ARG A 125 2.99 14.64 -4.93
C ARG A 125 3.43 14.45 -6.37
N LEU A 126 3.21 15.48 -7.17
CA LEU A 126 3.69 15.51 -8.55
C LEU A 126 5.21 15.63 -8.63
N GLY A 127 5.85 16.31 -7.67
CA GLY A 127 7.31 16.46 -7.59
C GLY A 127 8.04 15.17 -7.16
N ALA A 128 9.34 15.07 -7.48
CA ALA A 128 10.18 13.97 -7.00
C ALA A 128 10.47 14.10 -5.49
N GLY A 129 11.03 13.04 -4.89
CA GLY A 129 11.53 13.07 -3.51
C GLY A 129 10.52 12.61 -2.45
N TYR A 130 9.36 12.09 -2.84
CA TYR A 130 8.38 11.51 -1.91
C TYR A 130 8.37 9.98 -2.01
N PRO A 131 8.10 9.26 -0.92
CA PRO A 131 7.96 7.81 -0.96
C PRO A 131 6.58 7.42 -1.52
N ASN A 132 6.47 6.17 -1.98
CA ASN A 132 5.18 5.52 -2.11
C ASN A 132 4.49 5.52 -0.73
N LEU A 133 3.19 5.77 -0.67
CA LEU A 133 2.41 5.73 0.57
C LEU A 133 2.58 4.41 1.34
N ALA A 134 2.61 3.26 0.66
CA ALA A 134 2.86 1.97 1.30
C ALA A 134 4.26 1.90 1.95
N ALA A 135 5.28 2.46 1.29
CA ALA A 135 6.62 2.56 1.89
C ALA A 135 6.66 3.54 3.08
N LEU A 136 5.87 4.61 3.03
CA LEU A 136 5.72 5.57 4.13
C LEU A 136 5.06 4.92 5.35
N VAL A 137 3.96 4.18 5.13
CA VAL A 137 3.22 3.45 6.18
C VAL A 137 4.14 2.39 6.83
N ALA A 138 4.79 1.56 6.02
CA ALA A 138 5.73 0.55 6.52
C ALA A 138 6.90 1.16 7.30
N GLY A 139 7.50 2.24 6.78
CA GLY A 139 8.61 2.93 7.45
C GLY A 139 8.21 3.69 8.71
N THR A 140 6.93 4.00 8.88
CA THR A 140 6.40 4.66 10.10
C THR A 140 6.17 3.65 11.21
N HIS A 141 5.66 2.47 10.87
CA HIS A 141 5.19 1.53 11.87
C HIS A 141 6.17 0.41 12.21
N SER A 142 6.91 -0.11 11.24
CA SER A 142 7.83 -1.22 11.46
C SER A 142 9.00 -1.23 10.47
N PRO A 143 9.83 -0.17 10.41
CA PRO A 143 10.91 -0.06 9.43
C PRO A 143 11.96 -1.18 9.51
N GLU A 144 12.12 -1.78 10.69
CA GLU A 144 13.09 -2.85 10.95
C GLU A 144 12.53 -4.26 10.65
N SER A 145 11.23 -4.39 10.38
CA SER A 145 10.65 -5.69 10.08
C SER A 145 11.16 -6.21 8.72
N PRO A 146 11.53 -7.51 8.61
CA PRO A 146 12.18 -8.06 7.42
C PRO A 146 11.32 -7.96 6.15
N MET A 147 9.99 -7.85 6.29
CA MET A 147 9.05 -7.75 5.17
C MET A 147 8.06 -6.59 5.34
N ALA A 148 8.46 -5.54 6.06
CA ALA A 148 7.60 -4.39 6.34
C ALA A 148 6.93 -3.82 5.08
N PHE A 149 7.71 -3.73 3.99
CA PHE A 149 7.25 -3.23 2.70
C PHE A 149 7.53 -4.22 1.56
N LEU A 150 6.45 -4.73 0.96
CA LEU A 150 6.49 -5.59 -0.23
C LEU A 150 6.11 -4.81 -1.49
N THR A 151 6.98 -4.81 -2.51
CA THR A 151 6.73 -4.05 -3.76
C THR A 151 6.84 -4.92 -4.99
N PHE A 152 5.80 -4.86 -5.82
CA PHE A 152 5.65 -5.69 -7.02
C PHE A 152 5.37 -4.85 -8.28
N GLY A 153 6.18 -3.81 -8.49
CA GLY A 153 6.11 -2.90 -9.63
C GLY A 153 5.43 -1.56 -9.32
N GLY A 154 5.29 -0.70 -10.33
CA GLY A 154 4.68 0.62 -10.13
C GLY A 154 5.68 1.65 -9.60
N TYR A 155 5.24 2.56 -8.73
CA TYR A 155 6.12 3.55 -8.11
C TYR A 155 6.68 3.02 -6.80
N GLU A 156 7.96 2.65 -6.76
CA GLU A 156 8.53 1.86 -5.64
C GLU A 156 9.53 2.65 -4.78
N ARG A 157 9.51 3.99 -4.87
CA ARG A 157 10.47 4.82 -4.13
C ARG A 157 10.14 4.78 -2.64
N THR A 158 11.14 4.49 -1.81
CA THR A 158 10.97 4.50 -0.34
C THR A 158 11.56 5.75 0.31
N GLN A 159 12.37 6.53 -0.41
CA GLN A 159 13.12 7.68 0.14
C GLN A 159 13.92 7.35 1.41
N GLY A 160 14.30 6.09 1.59
CA GLY A 160 15.06 5.64 2.75
C GLY A 160 14.23 5.38 4.02
N THR A 161 12.89 5.47 3.96
CA THR A 161 12.03 5.18 5.13
C THR A 161 12.01 3.70 5.52
N VAL A 162 12.16 2.82 4.54
CA VAL A 162 12.08 1.36 4.72
C VAL A 162 12.81 0.63 3.61
N ALA A 163 13.31 -0.57 3.90
CA ALA A 163 13.89 -1.47 2.92
C ALA A 163 12.77 -2.20 2.14
N PRO A 164 12.75 -2.13 0.79
CA PRO A 164 11.76 -2.82 -0.01
C PRO A 164 12.11 -4.29 -0.27
N VAL A 165 11.14 -5.18 -0.13
CA VAL A 165 11.22 -6.58 -0.57
C VAL A 165 10.52 -6.72 -1.93
N ARG A 166 11.28 -7.19 -2.93
CA ARG A 166 10.82 -7.30 -4.34
C ARG A 166 10.56 -8.72 -4.81
N ASP A 167 11.03 -9.71 -4.05
CA ASP A 167 10.94 -11.10 -4.46
C ASP A 167 9.64 -11.72 -3.93
N GLY A 168 8.72 -12.00 -4.85
CA GLY A 168 7.47 -12.70 -4.55
C GLY A 168 7.61 -14.22 -4.55
N ASN A 169 8.82 -14.75 -4.72
CA ASN A 169 9.04 -16.20 -4.80
C ASN A 169 9.19 -16.81 -3.41
N ALA A 170 8.11 -17.47 -2.96
CA ALA A 170 8.05 -18.25 -1.73
C ALA A 170 9.26 -19.19 -1.54
N ASN A 171 9.74 -19.84 -2.61
CA ASN A 171 10.86 -20.79 -2.51
C ASN A 171 12.17 -20.08 -2.17
N ARG A 172 12.40 -18.88 -2.69
CA ARG A 172 13.60 -18.10 -2.34
C ARG A 172 13.52 -17.54 -0.92
N LEU A 173 12.33 -17.16 -0.48
CA LEU A 173 12.11 -16.78 0.91
C LEU A 173 12.33 -17.98 1.84
N ALA A 174 11.94 -19.18 1.42
CA ALA A 174 12.24 -20.41 2.14
C ALA A 174 13.74 -20.68 2.25
N GLU A 175 14.51 -20.50 1.16
CA GLU A 175 15.97 -20.62 1.17
C GLU A 175 16.63 -19.64 2.14
N LEU A 176 16.07 -18.43 2.31
CA LEU A 176 16.56 -17.44 3.27
C LEU A 176 16.16 -17.78 4.71
N ALA A 177 14.97 -18.35 4.93
CA ALA A 177 14.47 -18.73 6.24
C ALA A 177 15.12 -20.01 6.79
N PHE A 178 15.45 -20.96 5.91
CA PHE A 178 16.03 -22.27 6.26
C PHE A 178 17.31 -22.56 5.46
N PRO A 179 18.35 -21.72 5.61
CA PRO A 179 19.60 -21.87 4.85
C PRO A 179 20.37 -23.16 5.19
N GLU A 180 19.99 -23.85 6.26
CA GLU A 180 20.58 -25.12 6.67
C GLU A 180 19.98 -26.36 6.00
N ARG A 181 18.81 -26.23 5.34
CA ARG A 181 18.15 -27.34 4.62
C ARG A 181 18.74 -27.47 3.22
N ILE A 182 18.92 -28.71 2.75
CA ILE A 182 19.38 -28.99 1.38
C ILE A 182 18.30 -28.57 0.36
N ASN A 183 17.03 -28.83 0.68
CA ASN A 183 15.88 -28.29 -0.03
C ASN A 183 15.01 -27.52 0.97
N ALA A 184 15.08 -26.19 0.92
CA ALA A 184 14.42 -25.33 1.90
C ALA A 184 12.88 -25.34 1.82
N ALA A 185 12.33 -25.72 0.66
CA ALA A 185 10.89 -25.86 0.42
C ALA A 185 10.31 -27.20 0.93
N ASP A 186 11.17 -28.14 1.36
CA ASP A 186 10.76 -29.43 1.91
C ASP A 186 11.15 -29.51 3.38
N GLU A 187 10.16 -29.49 4.28
CA GLU A 187 10.39 -29.56 5.73
C GLU A 187 11.06 -30.87 6.17
N THR A 188 10.92 -31.94 5.38
CA THR A 188 11.54 -33.23 5.64
C THR A 188 12.96 -33.34 5.06
N SER A 189 13.41 -32.30 4.36
CA SER A 189 14.73 -32.28 3.74
C SER A 189 15.84 -32.40 4.77
N ALA A 190 16.85 -33.21 4.44
CA ALA A 190 18.06 -33.29 5.24
C ALA A 190 18.77 -31.93 5.35
N THR A 191 19.44 -31.71 6.47
CA THR A 191 20.23 -30.50 6.71
C THR A 191 21.70 -30.73 6.35
N TYR A 192 22.41 -29.65 5.98
CA TYR A 192 23.86 -29.71 5.71
C TYR A 192 24.69 -30.11 6.94
N HIS A 193 24.18 -29.84 8.14
CA HIS A 193 24.84 -30.12 9.41
C HIS A 193 23.87 -30.78 10.40
N SER A 194 24.39 -31.65 11.27
CA SER A 194 23.61 -32.20 12.39
C SER A 194 23.17 -31.10 13.35
N GLU A 195 22.12 -31.36 14.13
CA GLU A 195 21.63 -30.42 15.15
C GLU A 195 22.72 -30.01 16.16
N ALA A 196 23.51 -30.98 16.63
CA ALA A 196 24.65 -30.71 17.51
C ALA A 196 25.69 -29.77 16.86
N ALA A 197 26.03 -30.01 15.58
CA ALA A 197 26.96 -29.14 14.85
C ALA A 197 26.37 -27.73 14.62
N ARG A 198 25.06 -27.62 14.36
CA ARG A 198 24.37 -26.33 14.24
C ARG A 198 24.39 -25.54 15.54
N GLY A 199 24.18 -26.21 16.68
CA GLY A 199 24.30 -25.58 18.01
C GLY A 199 25.67 -24.95 18.22
N ILE A 200 26.74 -25.72 17.95
CA ILE A 200 28.13 -25.23 18.05
C ILE A 200 28.37 -24.04 17.11
N ILE A 201 27.88 -24.10 15.86
CA ILE A 201 28.01 -22.99 14.89
C ILE A 201 27.26 -21.74 15.38
N ALA A 202 26.06 -21.90 15.94
CA ALA A 202 25.25 -20.80 16.44
C ALA A 202 25.92 -20.12 17.64
N ASP A 203 26.43 -20.91 18.59
CA ASP A 203 27.12 -20.40 19.78
C ASP A 203 28.42 -19.67 19.39
N ALA A 204 29.24 -20.27 18.52
CA ALA A 204 30.47 -19.62 18.01
C ALA A 204 30.16 -18.31 17.27
N ARG A 205 29.05 -18.23 16.52
CA ARG A 205 28.59 -17.00 15.87
C ARG A 205 28.16 -15.96 16.90
N ARG A 206 27.44 -16.35 17.95
CA ARG A 206 26.96 -15.45 19.03
C ARG A 206 28.13 -14.90 19.86
N GLU A 207 29.09 -15.75 20.20
CA GLU A 207 30.32 -15.34 20.88
C GLU A 207 31.12 -14.35 20.03
N ARG A 208 31.33 -14.66 18.75
CA ARG A 208 32.02 -13.76 17.82
C ARG A 208 31.29 -12.41 17.68
N ALA A 209 29.96 -12.45 17.58
CA ALA A 209 29.11 -11.27 17.54
C ALA A 209 29.32 -10.38 18.77
N SER A 210 29.22 -10.96 19.97
CA SER A 210 29.41 -10.26 21.23
C SER A 210 30.83 -9.70 21.38
N ALA A 211 31.86 -10.46 20.97
CA ALA A 211 33.24 -10.02 21.02
C ALA A 211 33.50 -8.84 20.06
N LEU A 212 32.92 -8.89 18.86
CA LEU A 212 33.02 -7.78 17.91
C LEU A 212 32.33 -6.52 18.44
N LEU A 213 31.10 -6.62 18.98
CA LEU A 213 30.40 -5.49 19.60
C LEU A 213 31.21 -4.87 20.73
N GLY A 214 31.72 -5.69 21.65
CA GLY A 214 32.52 -5.22 22.78
C GLY A 214 33.85 -4.58 22.41
N ALA A 215 34.36 -4.85 21.20
CA ALA A 215 35.61 -4.27 20.70
C ALA A 215 35.42 -2.99 19.87
N GLN A 216 34.19 -2.64 19.47
CA GLN A 216 33.95 -1.43 18.67
C GLN A 216 33.68 -0.23 19.57
N GLU A 217 34.49 0.82 19.44
CA GLU A 217 34.27 2.11 20.12
C GLU A 217 33.61 3.15 19.22
N LEU A 218 33.64 2.95 17.90
CA LEU A 218 33.09 3.90 16.94
C LEU A 218 31.57 3.69 16.74
N PRO A 219 30.73 4.71 16.98
CA PRO A 219 29.27 4.57 16.88
C PRO A 219 28.77 4.05 15.54
N ARG A 220 29.44 4.42 14.44
CA ARG A 220 29.09 3.96 13.09
C ARG A 220 29.28 2.44 12.92
N TYR A 221 30.34 1.88 13.51
CA TYR A 221 30.62 0.45 13.42
C TYR A 221 29.74 -0.36 14.37
N GLN A 222 29.45 0.17 15.56
CA GLN A 222 28.44 -0.40 16.46
C GLN A 222 27.09 -0.50 15.75
N HIS A 223 26.61 0.61 15.17
CA HIS A 223 25.36 0.63 14.43
C HIS A 223 25.34 -0.36 13.26
N SER A 224 26.40 -0.41 12.45
CA SER A 224 26.49 -1.39 11.35
C SER A 224 26.48 -2.84 11.83
N LEU A 225 27.04 -3.12 13.01
CA LEU A 225 27.04 -4.48 13.57
C LEU A 225 25.67 -4.82 14.15
N ASP A 226 25.01 -3.88 14.81
CA ASP A 226 23.63 -4.03 15.31
C ASP A 226 22.65 -4.27 14.15
N THR A 227 22.79 -3.54 13.04
CA THR A 227 22.02 -3.80 11.80
C THR A 227 22.26 -5.23 11.30
N LEU A 228 23.50 -5.72 11.30
CA LEU A 228 23.81 -7.09 10.88
C LEU A 228 23.19 -8.14 11.81
N MET A 229 23.19 -7.91 13.13
CA MET A 229 22.54 -8.82 14.08
C MET A 229 21.03 -8.83 13.90
N THR A 230 20.43 -7.65 13.74
CA THR A 230 19.00 -7.47 13.49
C THR A 230 18.56 -8.17 12.21
N ALA A 231 19.36 -8.06 11.14
CA ALA A 231 19.13 -8.78 9.88
C ALA A 231 19.17 -10.31 10.06
N ARG A 232 20.00 -10.83 10.98
CA ARG A 232 20.04 -12.27 11.29
C ARG A 232 18.84 -12.73 12.10
N THR A 233 18.36 -11.94 13.06
CA THR A 233 17.11 -12.25 13.76
C THR A 233 15.91 -12.19 12.82
N GLY A 234 15.95 -11.34 11.78
CA GLY A 234 14.95 -11.33 10.72
C GLY A 234 14.82 -12.67 9.98
N ALA A 235 15.90 -13.46 9.86
CA ALA A 235 15.83 -14.80 9.26
C ALA A 235 14.99 -15.78 10.09
N ASP A 236 14.99 -15.65 11.42
CA ASP A 236 14.11 -16.45 12.29
C ASP A 236 12.65 -15.99 12.18
N GLN A 237 12.41 -14.68 12.00
CA GLN A 237 11.08 -14.15 11.74
C GLN A 237 10.50 -14.56 10.38
N LEU A 238 11.35 -14.77 9.36
CA LEU A 238 10.93 -15.33 8.07
C LEU A 238 10.44 -16.79 8.18
N LYS A 239 10.79 -17.52 9.24
CA LYS A 239 10.25 -18.88 9.46
C LYS A 239 8.76 -18.85 9.79
N LEU A 240 8.31 -17.83 10.52
CA LEU A 240 6.90 -17.60 10.84
C LEU A 240 6.05 -17.44 9.57
N LEU A 241 6.65 -16.88 8.51
CA LEU A 241 5.99 -16.76 7.21
C LEU A 241 5.62 -18.14 6.65
N GLN A 242 6.50 -19.15 6.74
CA GLN A 242 6.20 -20.48 6.18
C GLN A 242 5.02 -21.16 6.86
N GLU A 243 4.81 -20.91 8.15
CA GLU A 243 3.70 -21.51 8.90
C GLU A 243 2.32 -20.99 8.42
N VAL A 244 2.29 -19.79 7.84
CA VAL A 244 1.04 -19.13 7.41
C VAL A 244 0.94 -18.93 5.90
N LEU A 245 2.01 -19.19 5.15
CA LEU A 245 2.01 -19.06 3.71
C LEU A 245 1.25 -20.24 3.09
N PRO A 246 0.12 -20.00 2.39
CA PRO A 246 -0.64 -21.06 1.77
C PRO A 246 0.07 -21.65 0.56
N GLU A 247 -0.39 -22.82 0.12
CA GLU A 247 0.02 -23.39 -1.16
C GLU A 247 -0.21 -22.39 -2.31
N PRO A 248 0.76 -22.25 -3.25
CA PRO A 248 0.65 -21.31 -4.34
C PRO A 248 -0.61 -21.55 -5.17
N SER A 249 -1.48 -20.55 -5.26
CA SER A 249 -2.73 -20.64 -6.02
C SER A 249 -2.80 -19.60 -7.12
N GLY A 250 -3.50 -19.95 -8.21
CA GLY A 250 -3.78 -19.05 -9.32
C GLY A 250 -2.55 -18.51 -10.06
N ASN A 251 -2.67 -17.27 -10.53
CA ASN A 251 -1.64 -16.61 -11.34
C ASN A 251 -0.58 -15.92 -10.47
N ALA A 252 0.39 -15.25 -11.12
CA ALA A 252 1.47 -14.57 -10.40
C ALA A 252 1.00 -13.44 -9.49
N ASP A 253 -0.10 -12.75 -9.83
CA ASP A 253 -0.63 -11.67 -9.01
C ASP A 253 -1.35 -12.20 -7.76
N PHE A 254 -2.01 -13.36 -7.87
CA PHE A 254 -2.65 -14.03 -6.72
C PHE A 254 -1.62 -14.53 -5.73
N ARG A 255 -0.50 -15.09 -6.21
CA ARG A 255 0.63 -15.47 -5.33
C ARG A 255 1.24 -14.28 -4.59
N LYS A 256 1.26 -13.08 -5.19
CA LYS A 256 1.66 -11.86 -4.47
C LYS A 256 0.69 -11.53 -3.34
N CYS A 257 -0.62 -11.67 -3.58
CA CYS A 257 -1.63 -11.45 -2.55
C CYS A 257 -1.46 -12.43 -1.38
N GLN A 258 -1.26 -13.72 -1.67
CA GLN A 258 -0.93 -14.74 -0.65
C GLN A 258 0.26 -14.33 0.20
N LEU A 259 1.35 -13.88 -0.45
CA LEU A 259 2.55 -13.45 0.27
C LEU A 259 2.31 -12.20 1.14
N ILE A 260 1.56 -11.21 0.64
CA ILE A 260 1.24 -9.98 1.37
C ILE A 260 0.47 -10.30 2.65
N VAL A 261 -0.60 -11.10 2.51
CA VAL A 261 -1.46 -11.47 3.64
C VAL A 261 -0.70 -12.35 4.63
N ALA A 262 0.06 -13.34 4.15
CA ALA A 262 0.88 -14.20 4.98
C ALA A 262 1.94 -13.41 5.78
N ALA A 263 2.64 -12.45 5.14
CA ALA A 263 3.63 -11.62 5.83
C ALA A 263 2.99 -10.79 6.95
N TYR A 264 1.82 -10.20 6.69
CA TYR A 264 1.06 -9.47 7.71
C TYR A 264 0.60 -10.40 8.84
N LYS A 265 0.05 -11.58 8.51
CA LYS A 265 -0.40 -12.57 9.49
C LYS A 265 0.74 -13.04 10.39
N ALA A 266 1.94 -13.26 9.83
CA ALA A 266 3.15 -13.60 10.57
C ALA A 266 3.69 -12.45 11.44
N GLY A 267 3.11 -11.24 11.36
CA GLY A 267 3.52 -10.06 12.14
C GLY A 267 4.78 -9.38 11.60
N ILE A 268 5.15 -9.67 10.34
CA ILE A 268 6.36 -9.15 9.69
C ILE A 268 6.05 -8.27 8.47
N GLY A 269 4.79 -8.17 8.06
CA GLY A 269 4.31 -7.30 6.99
C GLY A 269 3.51 -6.12 7.52
N VAL A 270 3.61 -4.97 6.86
CA VAL A 270 2.84 -3.76 7.20
C VAL A 270 2.08 -3.25 5.98
N ALA A 271 2.77 -3.10 4.85
CA ALA A 271 2.18 -2.56 3.65
C ALA A 271 2.79 -3.13 2.37
N ALA A 272 2.04 -3.03 1.28
CA ALA A 272 2.48 -3.49 -0.02
C ALA A 272 1.98 -2.63 -1.18
N ASN A 273 2.62 -2.76 -2.34
CA ASN A 273 2.07 -2.28 -3.60
C ASN A 273 2.19 -3.33 -4.71
N ILE A 274 1.16 -3.39 -5.55
CA ILE A 274 1.11 -4.25 -6.73
C ILE A 274 0.82 -3.36 -7.94
N ALA A 275 1.58 -3.54 -9.02
CA ALA A 275 1.26 -2.90 -10.29
C ALA A 275 0.70 -3.90 -11.30
N LYS A 276 -0.37 -3.49 -11.97
CA LYS A 276 -0.97 -4.20 -13.08
C LYS A 276 -0.97 -3.30 -14.31
N GLY A 277 -0.31 -3.74 -15.38
CA GLY A 277 -0.20 -2.97 -16.62
C GLY A 277 -1.15 -3.41 -17.73
N GLY A 278 -1.08 -2.68 -18.85
CA GLY A 278 -1.88 -2.93 -20.05
C GLY A 278 -3.01 -1.92 -20.27
N PHE A 279 -3.07 -0.84 -19.49
CA PHE A 279 -4.11 0.18 -19.59
C PHE A 279 -3.81 1.24 -20.66
N ASP A 280 -2.57 1.33 -21.13
CA ASP A 280 -2.14 2.29 -22.16
C ASP A 280 -2.60 1.84 -23.55
N THR A 281 -3.84 2.21 -23.88
CA THR A 281 -4.63 1.65 -24.98
C THR A 281 -4.96 2.73 -26.00
N HIS A 282 -3.92 3.17 -26.72
CA HIS A 282 -4.00 4.13 -27.82
C HIS A 282 -4.62 3.55 -29.10
N ASP A 283 -4.93 2.27 -29.11
CA ASP A 283 -5.61 1.53 -30.17
C ASP A 283 -6.48 0.42 -29.54
N ASP A 284 -7.53 0.00 -30.25
CA ASP A 284 -8.39 -1.14 -29.89
C ASP A 284 -8.81 -1.17 -28.40
N HIS A 285 -9.25 -0.01 -27.90
CA HIS A 285 -9.41 0.23 -26.46
C HIS A 285 -10.34 -0.77 -25.79
N ASP A 286 -11.53 -1.01 -26.36
CA ASP A 286 -12.56 -1.85 -25.75
C ASP A 286 -12.10 -3.31 -25.59
N ASN A 287 -11.41 -3.86 -26.59
CA ASN A 287 -10.94 -5.25 -26.55
C ASN A 287 -9.70 -5.43 -25.67
N ARG A 288 -8.85 -4.40 -25.54
CA ARG A 288 -7.62 -4.46 -24.75
C ARG A 288 -7.83 -4.06 -23.30
N HIS A 289 -8.60 -3.02 -23.04
CA HIS A 289 -8.75 -2.42 -21.72
C HIS A 289 -9.72 -3.21 -20.83
N ARG A 290 -10.86 -3.68 -21.37
CA ARG A 290 -11.87 -4.41 -20.60
C ARG A 290 -11.32 -5.67 -19.92
N PRO A 291 -10.55 -6.56 -20.59
CA PRO A 291 -9.95 -7.71 -19.91
C PRO A 291 -8.99 -7.31 -18.79
N ARG A 292 -8.22 -6.22 -18.97
CA ARG A 292 -7.30 -5.72 -17.93
C ARG A 292 -8.06 -5.19 -16.72
N MET A 293 -9.23 -4.61 -16.93
CA MET A 293 -10.09 -4.19 -15.82
C MET A 293 -10.64 -5.37 -15.04
N ASN A 294 -11.07 -6.42 -15.74
CA ASN A 294 -11.51 -7.65 -15.09
C ASN A 294 -10.36 -8.33 -14.33
N GLU A 295 -9.14 -8.36 -14.89
CA GLU A 295 -7.95 -8.86 -14.20
C GLU A 295 -7.61 -8.04 -12.94
N LEU A 296 -7.73 -6.70 -12.98
CA LEU A 296 -7.50 -5.86 -11.81
C LEU A 296 -8.54 -6.12 -10.71
N ALA A 297 -9.81 -6.21 -11.08
CA ALA A 297 -10.88 -6.55 -10.14
C ALA A 297 -10.70 -7.95 -9.54
N ALA A 298 -10.23 -8.92 -10.33
CA ALA A 298 -9.90 -10.25 -9.83
C ALA A 298 -8.80 -10.23 -8.76
N ILE A 299 -7.80 -9.35 -8.88
CA ILE A 299 -6.76 -9.16 -7.85
C ILE A 299 -7.38 -8.62 -6.56
N VAL A 300 -8.28 -7.63 -6.64
CA VAL A 300 -8.99 -7.08 -5.46
C VAL A 300 -9.81 -8.17 -4.77
N ASN A 301 -10.62 -8.91 -5.53
CA ASN A 301 -11.45 -9.98 -5.00
C ASN A 301 -10.60 -11.06 -4.32
N PHE A 302 -9.53 -11.50 -4.97
CA PHE A 302 -8.65 -12.53 -4.45
C PHE A 302 -7.91 -12.07 -3.19
N LEU A 303 -7.41 -10.82 -3.16
CA LEU A 303 -6.77 -10.27 -1.98
C LEU A 303 -7.72 -10.25 -0.77
N TRP A 304 -9.00 -9.93 -0.99
CA TRP A 304 -10.01 -9.98 0.07
C TRP A 304 -10.32 -11.40 0.53
N GLN A 305 -10.45 -12.34 -0.41
CA GLN A 305 -10.66 -13.76 -0.11
C GLN A 305 -9.50 -14.35 0.69
N GLU A 306 -8.27 -13.99 0.32
CA GLU A 306 -7.06 -14.43 1.01
C GLU A 306 -6.95 -13.80 2.41
N ALA A 307 -7.25 -12.51 2.56
CA ALA A 307 -7.30 -11.89 3.88
C ALA A 307 -8.36 -12.55 4.78
N ALA A 308 -9.52 -12.90 4.22
CA ALA A 308 -10.59 -13.58 4.95
C ALA A 308 -10.23 -15.02 5.32
N SER A 309 -9.54 -15.76 4.44
CA SER A 309 -9.11 -17.13 4.74
C SER A 309 -8.10 -17.18 5.90
N GLN A 310 -7.32 -16.11 6.09
CA GLN A 310 -6.35 -15.95 7.18
C GLN A 310 -6.90 -15.17 8.39
N GLY A 311 -8.14 -14.67 8.32
CA GLY A 311 -8.82 -13.94 9.39
C GLY A 311 -8.17 -12.58 9.71
N VAL A 312 -7.78 -11.84 8.67
CA VAL A 312 -7.20 -10.48 8.76
C VAL A 312 -7.90 -9.48 7.84
N GLU A 313 -9.05 -9.83 7.28
CA GLU A 313 -9.83 -9.00 6.36
C GLU A 313 -10.37 -7.71 7.01
N ASP A 314 -10.55 -7.71 8.33
CA ASP A 314 -10.96 -6.54 9.12
C ASP A 314 -9.83 -5.49 9.27
N LYS A 315 -8.59 -5.87 8.93
CA LYS A 315 -7.41 -5.00 8.94
C LYS A 315 -7.02 -4.50 7.55
N LEU A 316 -7.59 -5.06 6.50
CA LEU A 316 -7.19 -4.76 5.13
C LEU A 316 -7.68 -3.37 4.71
N VAL A 317 -6.77 -2.58 4.13
CA VAL A 317 -7.07 -1.30 3.45
C VAL A 317 -6.46 -1.35 2.05
N ILE A 318 -7.27 -1.09 1.03
CA ILE A 318 -6.83 -1.07 -0.37
C ILE A 318 -7.01 0.33 -0.94
N LEU A 319 -5.98 0.83 -1.65
CA LEU A 319 -6.12 1.95 -2.57
C LEU A 319 -5.86 1.49 -4.00
N VAL A 320 -6.84 1.67 -4.89
CA VAL A 320 -6.69 1.46 -6.33
C VAL A 320 -6.58 2.82 -7.01
N ALA A 321 -5.52 3.01 -7.79
CA ALA A 321 -5.30 4.21 -8.57
C ALA A 321 -4.57 3.89 -9.89
N SER A 322 -4.65 4.81 -10.85
CA SER A 322 -3.88 4.75 -12.10
C SER A 322 -2.93 5.93 -12.20
N ASP A 323 -2.10 5.97 -13.24
CA ASP A 323 -1.20 7.08 -13.54
C ASP A 323 -2.00 8.37 -13.77
N PHE A 324 -3.14 8.24 -14.45
CA PHE A 324 -4.10 9.27 -14.86
C PHE A 324 -5.32 8.55 -15.50
N GLY A 325 -6.18 9.21 -16.28
CA GLY A 325 -7.33 8.62 -16.99
C GLY A 325 -7.17 8.46 -18.51
N ARG A 326 -8.16 7.90 -19.19
CA ARG A 326 -8.27 7.85 -20.65
C ARG A 326 -9.23 8.92 -21.17
N THR A 327 -9.00 9.41 -22.39
CA THR A 327 -9.85 10.45 -22.97
C THR A 327 -11.32 10.02 -23.06
N PRO A 328 -12.27 10.95 -22.87
CA PRO A 328 -13.70 10.66 -23.03
C PRO A 328 -14.05 10.18 -24.44
N SER A 329 -13.31 10.65 -25.45
CA SER A 329 -13.49 10.32 -26.87
C SER A 329 -12.47 9.29 -27.35
N TYR A 330 -12.89 8.48 -28.33
CA TYR A 330 -12.00 7.59 -29.07
C TYR A 330 -11.19 8.36 -30.12
N ASN A 331 -9.94 7.95 -30.34
CA ASN A 331 -9.08 8.45 -31.41
C ASN A 331 -9.35 7.70 -32.75
N GLY A 332 -8.59 8.04 -33.80
CA GLY A 332 -8.78 7.45 -35.14
C GLY A 332 -8.53 5.95 -35.23
N ASP A 333 -7.79 5.38 -34.28
CA ASP A 333 -7.42 3.95 -34.24
C ASP A 333 -8.33 3.14 -33.31
N GLY A 334 -9.45 3.73 -32.86
CA GLY A 334 -10.35 3.09 -31.89
C GLY A 334 -9.74 2.95 -30.49
N GLY A 335 -8.69 3.71 -30.20
CA GLY A 335 -8.08 3.83 -28.88
C GLY A 335 -8.58 5.02 -28.09
N LYS A 336 -8.04 5.22 -26.88
CA LYS A 336 -8.22 6.44 -26.09
C LYS A 336 -6.86 6.98 -25.60
N ASP A 337 -6.70 8.29 -25.69
CA ASP A 337 -5.45 8.98 -25.36
C ASP A 337 -5.38 9.36 -23.87
N HIS A 338 -4.32 10.06 -23.46
CA HIS A 338 -4.10 10.41 -22.05
C HIS A 338 -5.04 11.53 -21.59
N TRP A 339 -5.57 11.39 -20.37
CA TRP A 339 -6.47 12.37 -19.76
C TRP A 339 -6.08 12.63 -18.31
N SER A 340 -5.94 13.90 -17.90
CA SER A 340 -5.47 14.24 -16.55
C SER A 340 -6.53 14.05 -15.45
N VAL A 341 -7.78 13.76 -15.83
CA VAL A 341 -8.87 13.45 -14.89
C VAL A 341 -8.93 11.94 -14.71
N SER A 342 -8.98 11.50 -13.47
CA SER A 342 -9.08 10.09 -13.14
C SER A 342 -10.03 9.87 -11.96
N SER A 343 -9.99 8.65 -11.43
CA SER A 343 -10.68 8.26 -10.21
C SER A 343 -9.75 7.43 -9.35
N MET A 344 -10.11 7.26 -8.09
CA MET A 344 -9.44 6.36 -7.15
C MET A 344 -10.51 5.57 -6.40
N ILE A 345 -10.17 4.36 -5.97
CA ILE A 345 -11.06 3.54 -5.15
C ILE A 345 -10.33 3.21 -3.86
N ALA A 346 -10.89 3.60 -2.72
CA ALA A 346 -10.38 3.25 -1.40
C ALA A 346 -11.36 2.26 -0.74
N MET A 347 -10.83 1.23 -0.08
CA MET A 347 -11.66 0.17 0.51
C MET A 347 -11.09 -0.32 1.83
N GLY A 348 -11.96 -0.69 2.78
CA GLY A 348 -11.57 -1.47 3.95
C GLY A 348 -11.54 -0.74 5.29
N ALA A 349 -10.65 -1.17 6.19
CA ALA A 349 -10.62 -0.72 7.57
C ALA A 349 -10.50 0.80 7.70
N GLY A 350 -11.44 1.43 8.40
CA GLY A 350 -11.47 2.89 8.58
C GLY A 350 -11.89 3.69 7.34
N ILE A 351 -12.20 3.04 6.22
CA ILE A 351 -12.75 3.68 5.02
C ILE A 351 -14.29 3.62 5.08
N PRO A 352 -15.01 4.74 4.91
CA PRO A 352 -16.46 4.71 4.77
C PRO A 352 -16.86 3.86 3.56
N GLY A 353 -17.77 2.92 3.76
CA GLY A 353 -18.29 2.11 2.68
C GLY A 353 -19.52 2.71 2.00
N ASN A 354 -19.93 2.07 0.91
CA ASN A 354 -21.14 2.39 0.16
C ASN A 354 -21.24 3.88 -0.24
N ARG A 355 -20.09 4.45 -0.65
CA ARG A 355 -19.95 5.90 -0.83
C ARG A 355 -19.28 6.25 -2.15
N VAL A 356 -19.75 7.34 -2.75
CA VAL A 356 -19.07 8.04 -3.84
C VAL A 356 -18.80 9.46 -3.38
N VAL A 357 -17.59 9.95 -3.61
CA VAL A 357 -17.19 11.34 -3.40
C VAL A 357 -16.58 11.88 -4.68
N GLY A 358 -16.70 13.19 -4.88
CA GLY A 358 -16.29 13.83 -6.12
C GLY A 358 -17.21 13.53 -7.29
N LYS A 359 -17.00 14.27 -8.38
CA LYS A 359 -17.89 14.26 -9.54
C LYS A 359 -17.14 14.69 -10.79
N THR A 360 -17.57 14.18 -11.93
CA THR A 360 -17.18 14.67 -13.26
C THR A 360 -18.43 15.08 -14.04
N SER A 361 -18.26 15.96 -15.01
CA SER A 361 -19.33 16.28 -15.97
C SER A 361 -19.71 15.05 -16.81
N ASP A 362 -20.77 15.15 -17.61
CA ASP A 362 -21.11 14.12 -18.60
C ASP A 362 -20.00 13.90 -19.64
N GLY A 363 -19.19 14.92 -19.92
CA GLY A 363 -18.00 14.85 -20.78
C GLY A 363 -16.73 14.40 -20.05
N HIS A 364 -16.83 13.89 -18.81
CA HIS A 364 -15.72 13.45 -17.96
C HIS A 364 -14.60 14.51 -17.78
N THR A 365 -15.01 15.78 -17.67
CA THR A 365 -14.16 16.88 -17.20
C THR A 365 -14.30 17.11 -15.69
N LEU A 366 -13.31 17.77 -15.08
CA LEU A 366 -13.36 18.21 -13.68
C LEU A 366 -14.54 19.16 -13.46
N MET A 367 -15.13 19.06 -12.26
CA MET A 367 -16.12 20.00 -11.76
C MET A 367 -15.61 20.60 -10.44
N PRO A 368 -15.83 21.88 -10.16
CA PRO A 368 -15.58 22.44 -8.85
C PRO A 368 -16.56 21.83 -7.84
N LEU A 369 -16.05 21.38 -6.70
CA LEU A 369 -16.84 20.71 -5.65
C LEU A 369 -17.02 21.61 -4.45
N ASP A 370 -18.12 21.44 -3.71
CA ASP A 370 -18.27 22.06 -2.40
C ASP A 370 -17.23 21.47 -1.42
N PRO A 371 -16.37 22.28 -0.79
CA PRO A 371 -15.31 21.80 0.09
C PRO A 371 -15.83 21.09 1.36
N THR A 372 -17.09 21.34 1.75
CA THR A 372 -17.73 20.73 2.93
C THR A 372 -18.58 19.51 2.58
N ASP A 373 -19.09 19.43 1.34
CA ASP A 373 -19.79 18.27 0.80
C ASP A 373 -19.30 17.93 -0.62
N LEU A 374 -18.28 17.08 -0.68
CA LEU A 374 -17.64 16.66 -1.93
C LEU A 374 -18.57 15.87 -2.87
N THR A 375 -19.84 15.61 -2.50
CA THR A 375 -20.84 15.01 -3.40
C THR A 375 -21.55 16.06 -4.27
N GLN A 376 -21.44 17.34 -3.90
CA GLN A 376 -22.04 18.47 -4.60
C GLN A 376 -21.01 19.20 -5.44
N SER A 377 -21.42 19.62 -6.64
CA SER A 377 -20.68 20.58 -7.45
C SER A 377 -21.22 21.98 -7.22
N VAL A 378 -20.34 22.98 -7.30
CA VAL A 378 -20.73 24.40 -7.27
C VAL A 378 -20.72 24.98 -8.68
N ASP A 379 -21.45 26.07 -8.90
CA ASP A 379 -21.51 26.71 -10.24
C ASP A 379 -20.32 27.65 -10.50
N ASN A 380 -19.68 28.15 -9.44
CA ASN A 380 -18.55 29.06 -9.51
C ASN A 380 -17.25 28.35 -9.13
N ASP A 381 -16.29 28.32 -10.06
CA ASP A 381 -14.97 27.70 -9.85
C ASP A 381 -14.21 28.32 -8.65
N GLU A 382 -14.41 29.62 -8.36
CA GLU A 382 -13.73 30.31 -7.25
C GLU A 382 -14.17 29.83 -5.86
N ASP A 383 -15.40 29.31 -5.75
CA ASP A 383 -15.99 28.84 -4.49
C ASP A 383 -15.78 27.33 -4.28
N GLY A 384 -15.22 26.64 -5.28
CA GLY A 384 -15.10 25.19 -5.27
C GLY A 384 -13.67 24.69 -5.23
N VAL A 385 -13.55 23.40 -4.89
CA VAL A 385 -12.27 22.69 -4.78
C VAL A 385 -12.17 21.57 -5.79
N ARG A 386 -10.94 21.17 -6.11
CA ARG A 386 -10.64 20.00 -6.94
C ARG A 386 -9.93 18.96 -6.10
N ILE A 387 -10.43 17.73 -6.11
CA ILE A 387 -9.75 16.62 -5.45
C ILE A 387 -8.49 16.30 -6.25
N THR A 388 -7.39 16.05 -5.56
CA THR A 388 -6.10 15.69 -6.16
C THR A 388 -5.56 14.47 -5.41
N PRO A 389 -4.55 13.75 -5.95
CA PRO A 389 -3.90 12.68 -5.20
C PRO A 389 -3.40 13.12 -3.81
N MET A 390 -2.95 14.37 -3.65
CA MET A 390 -2.53 14.91 -2.36
C MET A 390 -3.65 14.81 -1.32
N HIS A 391 -4.87 15.24 -1.66
CA HIS A 391 -6.02 15.21 -0.75
C HIS A 391 -6.36 13.78 -0.31
N VAL A 392 -6.37 12.83 -1.25
CA VAL A 392 -6.63 11.41 -0.96
C VAL A 392 -5.55 10.83 -0.04
N HIS A 393 -4.29 11.12 -0.33
CA HIS A 393 -3.16 10.65 0.48
C HIS A 393 -3.18 11.23 1.89
N ARG A 394 -3.55 12.50 2.04
CA ARG A 394 -3.71 13.12 3.35
C ARG A 394 -4.78 12.41 4.18
N ALA A 395 -5.96 12.19 3.61
CA ALA A 395 -7.02 11.45 4.28
C ALA A 395 -6.58 10.02 4.67
N LEU A 396 -5.85 9.33 3.78
CA LEU A 396 -5.31 8.00 4.05
C LEU A 396 -4.24 8.00 5.15
N ARG A 397 -3.39 9.03 5.25
CA ARG A 397 -2.40 9.12 6.34
C ARG A 397 -3.05 9.15 7.72
N ARG A 398 -4.27 9.66 7.85
CA ARG A 398 -5.05 9.58 9.10
C ARG A 398 -5.57 8.18 9.36
N VAL A 399 -6.20 7.58 8.34
CA VAL A 399 -6.73 6.20 8.41
C VAL A 399 -5.63 5.20 8.78
N LEU A 400 -4.43 5.43 8.28
CA LEU A 400 -3.27 4.55 8.43
C LEU A 400 -2.33 4.96 9.58
N ASP A 401 -2.74 5.90 10.44
CA ASP A 401 -1.98 6.35 11.62
C ASP A 401 -0.55 6.83 11.31
N VAL A 402 -0.40 7.51 10.17
CA VAL A 402 0.85 8.14 9.72
C VAL A 402 0.88 9.62 10.10
N GLU A 403 -0.28 10.30 10.12
CA GLU A 403 -0.37 11.73 10.43
C GLU A 403 0.30 12.06 11.78
N GLY A 404 1.16 13.09 11.79
CA GLY A 404 1.88 13.52 13.00
C GLY A 404 3.13 12.69 13.34
N SER A 405 3.45 11.65 12.57
CA SER A 405 4.71 10.91 12.71
C SER A 405 5.93 11.71 12.22
N ASP A 406 7.13 11.25 12.56
CA ASP A 406 8.38 11.83 12.05
C ASP A 406 8.43 11.76 10.51
N ASN A 407 7.96 10.65 9.93
CA ASN A 407 7.88 10.47 8.48
C ASN A 407 6.87 11.41 7.83
N ASP A 408 5.74 11.67 8.47
CA ASP A 408 4.76 12.66 7.97
C ASP A 408 5.37 14.07 7.94
N THR A 409 6.14 14.42 8.97
CA THR A 409 6.88 15.69 9.04
C THR A 409 7.99 15.79 7.98
N LEU A 410 8.66 14.69 7.67
CA LEU A 410 9.70 14.63 6.63
C LEU A 410 9.13 14.72 5.21
N PHE A 411 7.90 14.25 5.00
CA PHE A 411 7.25 14.20 3.69
C PHE A 411 5.88 14.90 3.70
N PRO A 412 5.82 16.22 3.97
CA PRO A 412 4.56 16.94 4.18
C PRO A 412 3.69 17.00 2.92
N LEU A 413 2.36 16.95 3.10
CA LEU A 413 1.37 17.10 2.04
C LEU A 413 0.51 18.34 2.28
N GLY A 414 0.57 19.30 1.36
CA GLY A 414 -0.26 20.51 1.41
C GLY A 414 -0.17 21.26 2.74
N THR A 415 -1.18 22.07 3.01
CA THR A 415 -1.40 22.83 4.25
C THR A 415 -2.77 22.46 4.84
N ASP A 416 -2.98 22.61 6.16
CA ASP A 416 -4.26 22.28 6.83
C ASP A 416 -5.49 22.93 6.19
N GLU A 417 -5.32 24.10 5.58
CA GLU A 417 -6.39 24.83 4.87
C GLU A 417 -6.84 24.14 3.57
N GLU A 418 -6.03 23.22 3.03
CA GLU A 418 -6.32 22.42 1.83
C GLU A 418 -6.94 21.05 2.18
N ASP A 419 -7.31 20.80 3.43
CA ASP A 419 -7.85 19.50 3.83
C ASP A 419 -9.31 19.30 3.39
N LEU A 420 -9.65 18.08 2.96
CA LEU A 420 -10.97 17.75 2.41
C LEU A 420 -11.58 16.52 3.10
N PRO A 421 -12.89 16.49 3.38
CA PRO A 421 -13.58 15.42 4.12
C PRO A 421 -13.85 14.17 3.24
N ILE A 422 -12.80 13.62 2.61
CA ILE A 422 -12.90 12.48 1.67
C ILE A 422 -13.47 11.24 2.36
N PHE A 423 -13.07 10.98 3.61
CA PHE A 423 -13.48 9.81 4.40
C PHE A 423 -14.38 10.15 5.60
N GLY A 424 -15.05 11.31 5.58
CA GLY A 424 -15.87 11.78 6.70
C GLY A 424 -15.10 12.74 7.58
#